data_AF-A0A934TNJ8-F1
#
_entry.id   AF-A0A934TNJ8-F1
#
_cell.length_a   1.000
_cell.length_b   1.000
_cell.length_c   1.000
_cell.angle_alpha   90.00
_cell.angle_beta   90.00
_cell.angle_gamma   90.00
#
_symmetry.space_group_name_H-M   'P 1'
#
loop_
_entity.id
_entity.type
_entity.pdbx_description
1 polymer ?
#
loop_
_entity_poly.entity_id
_entity_poly.type
_entity_poly.pdbx_seq_one_letter_code
_entity_poly.pdbx_strand_id
1 'polypeptide(L)'
;MAERELFAAIILRAVQDLLTPTIPGEWDTRRHREDAFDFLTATEGPWARRREEFAVAAGLDPDYLRDKVLAIMDGRAPLDHVGNAAGLAAARQIVADRREAVERQARHREQMLAEKRRRQAKRRAEQARREVRLRQLATDQRPSTRDEVVDILANYLG
;
A
#
# COMPACT_ATOMS: atom_id res chain seq x y z
N MET A 1 -19.59 -33.57 15.74
CA MET A 1 -18.96 -32.79 16.83
C MET A 1 -17.47 -32.56 16.59
N ALA A 2 -16.69 -33.58 16.19
CA ALA A 2 -15.23 -33.47 16.00
C ALA A 2 -14.75 -32.37 15.02
N GLU A 3 -15.49 -32.10 13.94
CA GLU A 3 -15.05 -31.13 12.92
C GLU A 3 -15.12 -29.67 13.41
N ARG A 4 -16.19 -29.31 14.13
CA ARG A 4 -16.31 -27.99 14.78
C ARG A 4 -15.19 -27.74 15.78
N GLU A 5 -14.86 -28.76 16.56
CA GLU A 5 -13.77 -28.71 17.55
C GLU A 5 -12.41 -28.58 16.87
N LEU A 6 -12.21 -29.25 15.74
CA LEU A 6 -10.99 -29.12 14.93
C LEU A 6 -10.81 -27.69 14.43
N PHE A 7 -11.84 -27.06 13.87
CA PHE A 7 -11.74 -25.68 13.39
C PHE A 7 -11.52 -24.68 14.53
N ALA A 8 -12.17 -24.88 15.67
CA ALA A 8 -11.89 -24.11 16.88
C ALA A 8 -10.43 -24.28 17.35
N ALA A 9 -9.90 -25.50 17.30
CA ALA A 9 -8.51 -25.79 17.65
C ALA A 9 -7.51 -25.13 16.70
N ILE A 10 -7.80 -25.05 15.40
CA ILE A 10 -6.96 -24.33 14.43
C ILE A 10 -6.89 -22.84 14.78
N ILE A 11 -8.02 -22.22 15.09
CA ILE A 11 -8.07 -20.80 15.48
C ILE A 11 -7.32 -20.57 16.80
N LEU A 12 -7.55 -21.43 17.79
CA LEU A 12 -6.85 -21.36 19.07
C LEU A 12 -5.33 -21.52 18.87
N ARG A 13 -4.93 -22.44 17.99
CA ARG A 13 -3.52 -22.65 17.67
C ARG A 13 -2.90 -21.42 17.02
N ALA A 14 -3.57 -20.76 16.08
CA ALA A 14 -3.09 -19.51 15.51
C ALA A 14 -2.93 -18.41 16.57
N VAL A 15 -3.87 -18.29 17.52
CA VAL A 15 -3.75 -17.36 18.65
C VAL A 15 -2.54 -17.71 19.53
N GLN A 16 -2.31 -19.00 19.79
CA GLN A 16 -1.13 -19.46 20.53
C GLN A 16 0.15 -19.17 19.76
N ASP A 17 0.25 -19.48 18.47
CA ASP A 17 1.44 -19.21 17.66
C ASP A 17 1.75 -17.71 17.59
N LEU A 18 0.72 -16.85 17.59
CA LEU A 18 0.86 -15.41 17.69
C LEU A 18 1.51 -14.98 19.04
N LEU A 19 1.12 -15.64 20.14
CA LEU A 19 1.44 -15.22 21.51
C LEU A 19 2.52 -16.06 22.21
N THR A 20 2.99 -17.12 21.55
CA THR A 20 4.05 -17.98 22.05
C THR A 20 5.33 -17.15 22.20
N PRO A 21 6.08 -17.29 23.31
CA PRO A 21 7.34 -16.58 23.50
C PRO A 21 8.32 -16.89 22.37
N THR A 22 9.08 -15.89 21.95
CA THR A 22 10.20 -16.11 21.03
C THR A 22 11.32 -16.84 21.76
N ILE A 23 11.74 -18.00 21.25
CA ILE A 23 12.93 -18.70 21.73
C ILE A 23 14.13 -18.15 20.93
N PRO A 24 15.13 -17.51 21.58
CA PRO A 24 16.30 -17.00 20.87
C PRO A 24 17.02 -18.11 20.09
N GLY A 25 17.30 -17.88 18.80
CA GLY A 25 17.97 -18.85 17.92
C GLY A 25 17.02 -19.67 17.03
N GLU A 26 15.72 -19.66 17.31
CA GLU A 26 14.72 -20.25 16.41
C GLU A 26 14.30 -19.21 15.35
N TRP A 27 14.85 -19.36 14.15
CA TRP A 27 14.52 -18.52 12.99
C TRP A 27 13.04 -18.60 12.59
N ASP A 28 12.36 -19.69 12.94
CA ASP A 28 10.98 -19.97 12.55
C ASP A 28 9.93 -19.24 13.43
N THR A 29 10.29 -18.86 14.66
CA THR A 29 9.31 -18.31 15.61
C THR A 29 8.77 -16.94 15.19
N ARG A 30 9.59 -16.11 14.51
CA ARG A 30 9.10 -14.82 13.99
C ARG A 30 8.16 -15.01 12.80
N ARG A 31 8.54 -15.85 11.84
CA ARG A 31 7.75 -16.10 10.64
C ARG A 31 6.40 -16.74 10.96
N HIS A 32 6.39 -17.75 11.84
CA HIS A 32 5.14 -18.34 12.33
C HIS A 32 4.22 -17.32 12.99
N ARG A 33 4.80 -16.37 13.74
CA ARG A 33 4.02 -15.29 14.34
C ARG A 33 3.43 -14.34 13.30
N GLU A 34 4.20 -14.02 12.26
CA GLU A 34 3.73 -13.19 11.14
C GLU A 34 2.61 -13.89 10.35
N ASP A 35 2.76 -15.19 10.06
CA ASP A 35 1.74 -16.00 9.38
C ASP A 35 0.47 -16.13 10.24
N ALA A 36 0.60 -16.35 11.55
CA ALA A 36 -0.51 -16.39 12.48
C ALA A 36 -1.23 -15.04 12.56
N PHE A 37 -0.48 -13.94 12.60
CA PHE A 37 -1.05 -12.59 12.57
C PHE A 37 -1.83 -12.34 11.27
N ASP A 38 -1.25 -12.69 10.12
CA ASP A 38 -1.87 -12.52 8.81
C ASP A 38 -3.15 -13.39 8.68
N PHE A 39 -3.12 -14.65 9.14
CA PHE A 39 -4.32 -15.51 9.22
C PHE A 39 -5.44 -14.86 10.05
N LEU A 40 -5.11 -14.39 11.25
CA LEU A 40 -6.11 -13.82 12.18
C LEU A 40 -6.64 -12.46 11.73
N THR A 41 -5.89 -11.67 10.96
CA THR A 41 -6.20 -10.24 10.75
C THR A 41 -6.35 -9.78 9.30
N ALA A 42 -5.95 -10.58 8.31
CA ALA A 42 -6.07 -10.21 6.91
C ALA A 42 -7.52 -9.86 6.55
N THR A 43 -7.70 -8.77 5.79
CA THR A 43 -9.02 -8.35 5.27
C THR A 43 -9.37 -9.03 3.96
N GLU A 44 -8.37 -9.48 3.21
CA GLU A 44 -8.53 -10.04 1.87
C GLU A 44 -7.55 -11.20 1.63
N GLY A 45 -7.75 -11.93 0.54
CA GLY A 45 -6.84 -12.97 0.09
C GLY A 45 -7.12 -14.36 0.68
N PRO A 46 -6.18 -15.32 0.53
CA PRO A 46 -6.35 -16.69 0.99
C PRO A 46 -6.55 -16.80 2.51
N TRP A 47 -5.82 -16.00 3.28
CA TRP A 47 -5.90 -16.00 4.73
C TRP A 47 -7.25 -15.54 5.27
N ALA A 48 -7.78 -14.43 4.76
CA ALA A 48 -9.11 -13.95 5.13
C ALA A 48 -10.20 -15.00 4.84
N ARG A 49 -10.18 -15.59 3.63
CA ARG A 49 -11.15 -16.63 3.22
C ARG A 49 -11.08 -17.88 4.09
N ARG A 50 -9.86 -18.35 4.42
CA ARG A 50 -9.68 -19.53 5.29
C ARG A 50 -10.10 -19.25 6.73
N ARG A 51 -9.79 -18.06 7.27
CA ARG A 51 -10.25 -17.65 8.60
C ARG A 51 -11.77 -17.64 8.65
N GLU A 52 -12.43 -17.05 7.65
CA GLU A 52 -13.89 -17.01 7.55
C GLU A 52 -14.48 -18.42 7.55
N GLU A 53 -13.99 -19.31 6.67
CA GLU A 53 -14.39 -20.71 6.60
C GLU A 53 -14.29 -21.41 7.97
N PHE A 54 -13.13 -21.31 8.61
CA PHE A 54 -12.88 -21.99 9.89
C PHE A 54 -13.66 -21.38 11.05
N ALA A 55 -13.79 -20.05 11.10
CA ALA A 55 -14.55 -19.37 12.15
C ALA A 55 -16.03 -19.73 12.06
N VAL A 56 -16.63 -19.63 10.87
CA VAL A 56 -18.03 -19.99 10.65
C VAL A 56 -18.27 -21.46 10.99
N ALA A 57 -17.40 -22.36 10.54
CA ALA A 57 -17.51 -23.79 10.86
C ALA A 57 -17.33 -24.09 12.37
N ALA A 58 -16.55 -23.27 13.08
CA ALA A 58 -16.43 -23.32 14.55
C ALA A 58 -17.65 -22.70 15.28
N GLY A 59 -18.54 -22.01 14.57
CA GLY A 59 -19.64 -21.24 15.14
C GLY A 59 -19.17 -19.94 15.81
N LEU A 60 -18.10 -19.35 15.30
CA LEU A 60 -17.54 -18.06 15.69
C LEU A 60 -17.82 -17.02 14.61
N ASP A 61 -17.98 -15.77 15.03
CA ASP A 61 -18.02 -14.64 14.12
C ASP A 61 -16.57 -14.27 13.69
N PRO A 62 -16.22 -14.37 12.40
CA PRO A 62 -14.88 -14.08 11.90
C PRO A 62 -14.46 -12.63 12.05
N ASP A 63 -15.41 -11.69 11.98
CA ASP A 63 -15.14 -10.25 12.10
C ASP A 63 -14.94 -9.88 13.57
N TYR A 64 -15.79 -10.40 14.46
CA TYR A 64 -15.60 -10.24 15.89
C TYR A 64 -14.25 -10.81 16.37
N LEU A 65 -13.86 -12.00 15.88
CA LEU A 65 -12.56 -12.60 16.18
C LEU A 65 -11.41 -11.67 15.77
N ARG A 66 -11.45 -11.18 14.52
CA ARG A 66 -10.43 -10.29 13.98
C ARG A 66 -10.35 -8.99 14.77
N ASP A 67 -11.48 -8.35 15.03
CA ASP A 67 -11.53 -7.08 15.76
C ASP A 67 -11.03 -7.22 17.19
N LYS A 68 -11.34 -8.35 17.85
CA LYS A 68 -10.82 -8.65 19.18
C LYS A 68 -9.30 -8.82 19.17
N VAL A 69 -8.74 -9.57 18.21
CA VAL A 69 -7.28 -9.72 18.07
C VAL A 69 -6.61 -8.36 17.86
N LEU A 70 -7.15 -7.53 16.96
CA LEU A 70 -6.62 -6.19 16.70
C LEU A 70 -6.72 -5.28 17.94
N ALA A 71 -7.83 -5.32 18.68
CA ALA A 71 -7.99 -4.56 19.91
C ALA A 71 -6.97 -4.96 20.99
N ILE A 72 -6.65 -6.25 21.11
CA ILE A 72 -5.62 -6.75 22.03
C ILE A 72 -4.23 -6.23 21.62
N MET A 73 -3.92 -6.31 20.32
CA MET A 73 -2.64 -5.80 19.79
C MET A 73 -2.52 -4.29 20.03
N ASP A 74 -3.60 -3.54 19.88
CA ASP A 74 -3.66 -2.11 20.18
C ASP A 74 -3.67 -1.76 21.68
N GLY A 75 -3.79 -2.76 22.57
CA GLY A 75 -3.93 -2.54 24.01
C GLY A 75 -5.29 -1.96 24.42
N ARG A 76 -6.29 -2.02 23.54
CA ARG A 76 -7.68 -1.58 23.78
C ARG A 76 -8.56 -2.68 24.39
N ALA A 77 -8.10 -3.93 24.37
CA ALA A 77 -8.78 -5.05 24.99
C ALA A 77 -7.79 -5.92 25.79
N PRO A 78 -8.23 -6.49 26.92
CA PRO A 78 -7.42 -7.41 27.71
C PRO A 78 -7.25 -8.77 27.00
N LEU A 79 -6.17 -9.47 27.34
CA LEU A 79 -5.92 -10.83 26.90
C LEU A 79 -6.63 -11.82 27.85
N ASP A 80 -7.96 -11.86 27.80
CA ASP A 80 -8.73 -12.74 28.67
C ASP A 80 -8.57 -14.20 28.22
N HIS A 81 -8.27 -15.09 29.17
CA HIS A 81 -8.29 -16.56 29.02
C HIS A 81 -7.21 -17.17 28.10
N VAL A 82 -6.20 -16.41 27.70
CA VAL A 82 -5.01 -16.98 27.03
C VAL A 82 -3.94 -17.24 28.09
N GLY A 83 -3.67 -18.52 28.36
CA GLY A 83 -2.82 -18.96 29.48
C GLY A 83 -1.36 -18.47 29.47
N ASN A 84 -0.86 -17.88 28.37
CA ASN A 84 0.47 -17.31 28.29
C ASN A 84 0.51 -16.11 27.32
N ALA A 85 0.92 -14.94 27.84
CA ALA A 85 1.05 -13.68 27.10
C ALA A 85 2.52 -13.29 26.84
N ALA A 86 3.48 -14.17 27.11
CA ALA A 86 4.91 -13.83 27.04
C ALA A 86 5.36 -13.34 25.64
N GLY A 87 4.69 -13.78 24.57
CA GLY A 87 4.93 -13.31 23.20
C GLY A 87 4.18 -12.04 22.80
N LEU A 88 3.35 -11.44 23.67
CA LEU A 88 2.51 -10.29 23.31
C LEU A 88 3.33 -9.07 22.87
N ALA A 89 4.46 -8.79 23.53
CA ALA A 89 5.34 -7.70 23.13
C ALA A 89 5.89 -7.91 21.71
N ALA A 90 6.28 -9.14 21.37
CA ALA A 90 6.76 -9.49 20.03
C ALA A 90 5.64 -9.43 18.98
N ALA A 91 4.43 -9.86 19.32
CA ALA A 91 3.25 -9.74 18.46
C ALA A 91 2.90 -8.27 18.16
N ARG A 92 2.97 -7.40 19.18
CA ARG A 92 2.79 -5.95 19.00
C ARG A 92 3.86 -5.33 18.12
N GLN A 93 5.11 -5.80 18.23
CA GLN A 93 6.17 -5.35 17.33
C GLN A 93 5.87 -5.69 15.87
N ILE A 94 5.34 -6.88 15.57
CA ILE A 94 4.90 -7.23 14.21
C ILE A 94 3.82 -6.26 13.72
N VAL A 95 2.84 -5.92 14.54
CA VAL A 95 1.81 -4.94 14.18
C VAL A 95 2.42 -3.58 13.84
N ALA A 96 3.38 -3.12 14.65
CA ALA A 96 4.09 -1.87 14.40
C ALA A 96 4.87 -1.92 13.08
N ASP A 97 5.63 -2.99 12.83
CA ASP A 97 6.41 -3.19 11.60
C ASP A 97 5.49 -3.20 10.36
N ARG A 98 4.32 -3.83 10.45
CA ARG A 98 3.32 -3.88 9.36
C ARG A 98 2.72 -2.51 9.08
N ARG A 99 2.36 -1.74 10.12
CA ARG A 99 1.87 -0.36 9.97
C ARG A 99 2.90 0.52 9.30
N GLU A 100 4.14 0.44 9.77
CA GLU A 100 5.23 1.22 9.21
C GLU A 100 5.50 0.85 7.74
N ALA A 101 5.43 -0.44 7.38
CA ALA A 101 5.56 -0.89 6.00
C ALA A 101 4.48 -0.32 5.08
N VAL A 102 3.22 -0.31 5.52
CA VAL A 102 2.10 0.28 4.78
C VAL A 102 2.29 1.78 4.59
N GLU A 103 2.68 2.49 5.65
CA GLU A 103 2.97 3.94 5.59
C GLU A 103 4.14 4.26 4.67
N ARG A 104 5.23 3.48 4.72
CA ARG A 104 6.36 3.61 3.79
C ARG A 104 5.93 3.41 2.35
N GLN A 105 5.11 2.38 2.08
CA GLN A 105 4.60 2.12 0.74
C GLN A 105 3.67 3.24 0.24
N ALA A 106 2.82 3.79 1.11
CA ALA A 106 1.97 4.93 0.80
C ALA A 106 2.81 6.18 0.45
N ARG A 107 3.78 6.53 1.29
CA ARG A 107 4.72 7.64 1.04
C ARG A 107 5.50 7.46 -0.27
N HIS A 108 5.98 6.25 -0.54
CA HIS A 108 6.69 5.97 -1.78
C HIS A 108 5.80 6.15 -3.01
N ARG A 109 4.55 5.65 -2.95
CA ARG A 109 3.57 5.85 -4.04
C ARG A 109 3.27 7.32 -4.28
N GLU A 110 3.11 8.10 -3.21
CA GLU A 110 2.88 9.54 -3.29
C GLU A 110 4.07 10.28 -3.93
N GLN A 111 5.30 9.98 -3.49
CA GLN A 111 6.52 10.54 -4.07
C GLN A 111 6.63 10.23 -5.57
N MET A 112 6.36 8.98 -5.97
CA MET A 112 6.36 8.58 -7.37
C MET A 112 5.31 9.31 -8.21
N LEU A 113 4.11 9.54 -7.65
CA LEU A 113 3.06 10.32 -8.32
C LEU A 113 3.43 11.80 -8.43
N ALA A 114 3.99 12.38 -7.36
CA ALA A 114 4.45 13.77 -7.35
C ALA A 114 5.58 13.99 -8.37
N GLU A 115 6.52 13.06 -8.45
CA GLU A 115 7.59 13.12 -9.45
C GLU A 115 7.05 13.02 -10.88
N LYS A 116 6.12 12.08 -11.15
CA LYS A 116 5.45 11.98 -12.45
C LYS A 116 4.74 13.29 -12.82
N ARG A 117 4.00 13.89 -11.88
CA ARG A 117 3.34 15.20 -12.08
C ARG A 117 4.33 16.31 -12.40
N ARG A 118 5.46 16.38 -11.65
CA ARG A 118 6.52 17.38 -11.88
C ARG A 118 7.16 17.22 -13.25
N ARG A 119 7.47 15.98 -13.67
CA ARG A 119 8.02 15.69 -14.99
C ARG A 119 7.05 16.09 -16.11
N GLN A 120 5.76 15.82 -15.94
CA GLN A 120 4.73 16.18 -16.91
C GLN A 120 4.54 17.70 -17.02
N ALA A 121 4.55 18.43 -15.89
CA ALA A 121 4.48 19.89 -15.86
C ALA A 121 5.68 20.52 -16.57
N LYS A 122 6.90 20.01 -16.34
CA LYS A 122 8.12 20.48 -17.02
C LYS A 122 8.01 20.31 -18.55
N ARG A 123 7.56 19.13 -19.01
CA ARG A 123 7.37 18.86 -20.44
C ARG A 123 6.34 19.81 -21.08
N ARG A 124 5.22 20.06 -20.40
CA ARG A 124 4.19 21.01 -20.87
C ARG A 124 4.73 22.44 -20.95
N ALA A 125 5.51 22.87 -19.95
CA ALA A 125 6.12 24.19 -19.94
C ALA A 125 7.16 24.35 -21.08
N GLU A 126 7.96 23.32 -21.35
CA GLU A 126 8.91 23.31 -22.47
C GLU A 126 8.19 23.34 -23.82
N GLN A 127 7.11 22.57 -23.99
CA GLN A 127 6.27 22.61 -25.19
C GLN A 127 5.67 24.00 -25.41
N ALA A 128 5.06 24.59 -24.37
CA ALA A 128 4.50 25.93 -24.44
C ALA A 128 5.56 26.99 -24.82
N ARG A 129 6.77 26.92 -24.25
CA ARG A 129 7.89 27.81 -24.62
C ARG A 129 8.30 27.63 -26.08
N ARG A 130 8.36 26.39 -26.56
CA ARG A 130 8.69 26.09 -27.95
C ARG A 130 7.63 26.65 -28.90
N GLU A 131 6.36 26.48 -28.60
CA GLU A 131 5.25 27.03 -29.39
C GLU A 131 5.29 28.56 -29.45
N VAL A 132 5.52 29.23 -28.31
CA VAL A 132 5.68 30.69 -28.28
C VAL A 132 6.85 31.14 -29.15
N ARG A 133 8.01 30.47 -29.05
CA ARG A 133 9.19 30.78 -29.88
C ARG A 133 8.91 30.57 -31.38
N LEU A 134 8.23 29.50 -31.73
CA LEU A 134 7.84 29.22 -33.12
C LEU A 134 6.88 30.29 -33.66
N ARG A 135 5.91 30.73 -32.84
CA ARG A 135 5.00 31.84 -33.21
C ARG A 135 5.75 33.16 -33.41
N GLN A 136 6.70 33.49 -32.55
CA GLN A 136 7.53 34.68 -32.69
C GLN A 136 8.33 34.66 -34.00
N LEU A 137 9.02 33.55 -34.29
CA LEU A 137 9.77 33.38 -35.55
C LEU A 137 8.87 33.50 -36.79
N ALA A 138 7.65 32.96 -36.75
CA ALA A 138 6.68 33.09 -37.83
C ALA A 138 6.17 34.53 -38.01
N THR A 139 6.19 35.34 -36.95
CA THR A 139 5.79 36.75 -36.99
C THR A 139 6.94 37.61 -37.53
N ASP A 140 8.18 37.32 -37.13
CA ASP A 140 9.38 38.03 -37.60
C ASP A 140 9.69 37.76 -39.09
N GLN A 141 9.29 36.60 -39.62
CA GLN A 141 9.45 36.27 -41.06
C GLN A 141 8.32 36.80 -41.94
N ARG A 142 7.32 37.50 -41.39
CA ARG A 142 6.24 38.09 -42.17
C ARG A 142 6.73 39.44 -42.73
N PRO A 143 6.73 39.68 -44.06
CA PRO A 143 7.07 40.98 -44.60
C PRO A 143 6.13 42.02 -43.98
N SER A 144 6.70 43.01 -43.32
CA SER A 144 5.97 43.86 -42.38
C SER A 144 5.39 45.10 -43.07
N THR A 145 5.85 45.41 -44.28
CA THR A 145 5.45 46.59 -45.06
C THR A 145 5.08 46.23 -46.49
N ARG A 146 4.24 47.08 -47.09
CA ARG A 146 3.78 46.93 -48.49
C ARG A 146 4.94 46.96 -49.49
N ASP A 147 6.01 47.69 -49.18
CA ASP A 147 7.20 47.82 -50.03
C ASP A 147 8.06 46.54 -50.03
N GLU A 148 8.23 45.86 -48.88
CA GLU A 148 8.93 44.57 -48.82
C GLU A 148 8.23 43.48 -49.64
N VAL A 149 6.90 43.49 -49.68
CA VAL A 149 6.11 42.56 -50.50
C VAL A 149 6.32 42.83 -52.00
N VAL A 150 6.43 44.10 -52.39
CA VAL A 150 6.69 44.48 -53.79
C VAL A 150 8.10 44.09 -54.23
N ASP A 151 9.12 44.28 -53.39
CA ASP A 151 10.51 43.89 -53.68
C ASP A 151 10.68 42.36 -53.80
N ILE A 152 10.02 41.58 -52.94
CA ILE A 152 10.04 40.11 -53.02
C ILE A 152 9.40 39.61 -54.33
N LEU A 153 8.28 40.23 -54.75
CA LEU A 153 7.59 39.87 -55.99
C LEU A 153 8.37 40.28 -57.24
N ALA A 154 9.09 41.41 -57.19
CA ALA A 154 9.94 41.87 -58.29
C ALA A 154 11.11 40.91 -58.57
N ASN A 155 11.69 40.30 -57.52
CA ASN A 155 12.77 39.32 -57.66
C ASN A 155 12.32 37.92 -58.14
N TYR A 156 11.03 37.61 -58.09
CA TYR A 156 10.48 36.30 -58.50
C TYR A 156 9.88 36.28 -59.91
N LEU A 157 9.62 37.45 -60.49
CA LEU A 157 8.96 37.63 -61.80
C LEU A 157 9.90 38.18 -62.89
N GLY A 158 11.19 38.40 -62.57
CA GLY A 158 12.26 38.72 -63.52
C GLY A 158 13.16 37.52 -63.76
#